data_AF-A0A158NQ77-F1
#
_entry.id   AF-A0A158NQ77-F1
#
_cell.length_a   1.000
_cell.length_b   1.000
_cell.length_c   1.000
_cell.angle_alpha   90.00
_cell.angle_beta   90.00
_cell.angle_gamma   90.00
#
_symmetry.space_group_name_H-M   'P 1'
#
loop_
_entity.id
_entity.type
_entity.pdbx_description
1 polymer ?
#
loop_
_entity_poly.entity_id
_entity_poly.type
_entity_poly.pdbx_seq_one_letter_code
_entity_poly.pdbx_strand_id
1 'polypeptide(L)'
;MMPRILNGLLTTTNYCQKVPNKELFYWLTIPFNRVDYERIKSIGPDRACAEWLLKNGASVRWKGFSEYLKDYDKLQSDQTQYYIQAIDGTDSGITHVGFPYLVGCRYIDEVKLIRCRYLYNAALPLLSAVKDTLTILEIKECKSITDQGVRSLKNLKNLKALKITDIPYLKDKASLRRELIEALPNCTIELT
;
A
#
# COMPACT_ATOMS: atom_id res chain seq x y z
N MET A 1 -18.29 7.81 16.48
CA MET A 1 -17.67 6.69 17.23
C MET A 1 -16.74 5.96 16.27
N MET A 2 -15.42 6.12 16.40
CA MET A 2 -14.47 5.48 15.48
C MET A 2 -14.44 3.95 15.69
N PRO A 3 -14.41 3.13 14.62
CA PRO A 3 -14.39 1.67 14.73
C PRO A 3 -13.16 1.16 15.51
N ARG A 4 -13.33 0.09 16.31
CA ARG A 4 -12.25 -0.54 17.12
C ARG A 4 -10.99 -0.94 16.32
N ILE A 5 -11.10 -1.12 15.00
CA ILE A 5 -9.96 -1.43 14.10
C ILE A 5 -9.00 -0.23 13.97
N LEU A 6 -9.53 1.01 14.01
CA LEU A 6 -8.71 2.23 14.00
C LEU A 6 -7.86 2.31 15.26
N ASN A 7 -8.34 1.90 16.43
CA ASN A 7 -7.53 1.92 17.65
C ASN A 7 -6.32 0.98 17.55
N GLY A 8 -6.43 -0.19 16.91
CA GLY A 8 -5.28 -1.10 16.70
C GLY A 8 -4.22 -0.55 15.74
N LEU A 9 -4.65 0.15 14.68
CA LEU A 9 -3.78 0.82 13.70
C LEU A 9 -3.22 2.16 14.22
N LEU A 10 -3.94 2.84 15.12
CA LEU A 10 -3.49 4.08 15.78
C LEU A 10 -2.58 3.77 16.96
N THR A 11 -2.69 2.62 17.63
CA THR A 11 -1.77 2.23 18.72
C THR A 11 -0.36 1.89 18.24
N THR A 12 -0.13 1.73 16.93
CA THR A 12 1.21 1.54 16.35
C THR A 12 1.90 2.86 15.99
N THR A 13 1.32 4.02 16.33
CA THR A 13 1.90 5.35 16.05
C THR A 13 3.18 5.69 16.82
N ASN A 14 3.68 4.80 17.69
CA ASN A 14 4.99 4.93 18.32
C ASN A 14 6.18 4.39 17.49
N TYR A 15 5.98 4.06 16.21
CA TYR A 15 7.10 3.86 15.27
C TYR A 15 7.66 5.20 14.74
N CYS A 16 8.03 6.11 15.64
CA CYS A 16 8.94 7.21 15.32
C CYS A 16 10.37 6.65 15.20
N GLN A 17 10.62 5.82 14.20
CA GLN A 17 11.98 5.56 13.74
C GLN A 17 12.33 6.64 12.71
N LYS A 18 13.27 7.51 13.09
CA LYS A 18 13.89 8.62 12.34
C LYS A 18 13.49 8.64 10.85
N VAL A 19 12.55 9.53 10.51
CA VAL A 19 12.34 9.97 9.12
C VAL A 19 13.71 10.44 8.63
N PRO A 20 14.28 9.86 7.55
CA PRO A 20 15.60 10.28 7.08
C PRO A 20 15.56 11.76 6.77
N ASN A 21 16.63 12.48 7.12
CA ASN A 21 16.79 13.93 7.00
C ASN A 21 16.91 14.39 5.52
N LYS A 22 15.98 13.97 4.66
CA LYS A 22 16.02 14.15 3.22
C LYS A 22 14.68 14.68 2.69
N GLU A 23 14.81 15.89 2.14
CA GLU A 23 13.98 16.54 1.13
C GLU A 23 12.75 17.31 1.64
N LEU A 24 12.83 18.65 1.59
CA LEU A 24 11.71 19.60 1.59
C LEU A 24 10.47 19.07 0.83
N PHE A 25 10.72 18.36 -0.26
CA PHE A 25 9.69 17.77 -1.13
C PHE A 25 8.88 16.65 -0.49
N TYR A 26 9.42 15.90 0.50
CA TYR A 26 8.63 14.92 1.22
C TYR A 26 7.48 15.59 1.99
N TRP A 27 7.74 16.70 2.68
CA TRP A 27 6.72 17.44 3.41
C TRP A 27 5.62 17.97 2.51
N LEU A 28 5.95 18.30 1.24
CA LEU A 28 4.96 18.68 0.24
C LEU A 28 4.01 17.54 -0.14
N THR A 29 4.38 16.27 0.03
CA THR A 29 3.50 15.12 -0.26
C THR A 29 2.47 14.84 0.85
N ILE A 30 2.72 15.32 2.07
CA ILE A 30 1.90 15.00 3.24
C ILE A 30 0.45 15.46 3.07
N PRO A 31 0.15 16.70 2.62
CA PRO A 31 -1.24 17.13 2.41
C PRO A 31 -1.99 16.25 1.41
N PHE A 32 -1.35 15.84 0.31
CA PHE A 32 -1.96 15.00 -0.73
C PHE A 32 -2.22 13.56 -0.29
N ASN A 33 -1.50 13.10 0.73
CA ASN A 33 -1.65 11.76 1.30
C ASN A 33 -2.46 11.74 2.60
N ARG A 34 -2.88 12.90 3.13
CA ARG A 34 -3.65 12.96 4.37
C ARG A 34 -5.01 12.28 4.18
N VAL A 35 -5.39 11.48 5.16
CA VAL A 35 -6.67 10.77 5.17
C VAL A 35 -7.80 11.71 5.57
N ASP A 36 -8.81 11.82 4.72
CA ASP A 36 -10.05 12.53 4.98
C ASP A 36 -11.14 11.52 5.35
N TYR A 37 -11.34 11.36 6.65
CA TYR A 37 -12.30 10.40 7.20
C TYR A 37 -13.76 10.81 6.95
N GLU A 38 -14.05 12.10 6.85
CA GLU A 38 -15.39 12.57 6.51
C GLU A 38 -15.69 12.29 5.03
N ARG A 39 -14.69 12.45 4.15
CA ARG A 39 -14.80 12.03 2.75
C ARG A 39 -15.06 10.53 2.65
N ILE A 40 -14.29 9.69 3.34
CA ILE A 40 -14.52 8.23 3.39
C ILE A 40 -15.94 7.90 3.85
N LYS A 41 -16.44 8.56 4.90
CA LYS A 41 -17.80 8.35 5.41
C LYS A 41 -18.88 8.75 4.39
N SER A 42 -18.62 9.81 3.61
CA SER A 42 -19.59 10.34 2.64
C SER A 42 -19.71 9.54 1.34
N ILE A 43 -18.60 9.00 0.82
CA ILE A 43 -18.57 8.32 -0.50
C ILE A 43 -18.15 6.85 -0.44
N GLY A 44 -17.82 6.34 0.74
CA GLY A 44 -17.33 4.99 0.94
C GLY A 44 -15.81 4.83 0.79
N PRO A 45 -15.25 3.72 1.30
CA PRO A 45 -13.81 3.50 1.38
C PRO A 45 -13.16 3.35 0.00
N ASP A 46 -13.68 2.48 -0.87
CA ASP A 46 -13.10 2.23 -2.20
C ASP A 46 -13.04 3.50 -3.05
N ARG A 47 -14.10 4.30 -3.03
CA ARG A 47 -14.12 5.55 -3.79
C ARG A 47 -13.13 6.58 -3.23
N ALA A 48 -13.09 6.79 -1.92
CA ALA A 48 -12.12 7.70 -1.31
C ALA A 48 -10.66 7.23 -1.51
N CYS A 49 -10.42 5.92 -1.46
CA CYS A 49 -9.13 5.32 -1.75
C CYS A 49 -8.71 5.56 -3.20
N ALA A 50 -9.62 5.37 -4.16
CA ALA A 50 -9.35 5.68 -5.57
C ALA A 50 -9.06 7.17 -5.79
N GLU A 51 -9.80 8.08 -5.14
CA GLU A 51 -9.52 9.51 -5.20
C GLU A 51 -8.10 9.83 -4.71
N TRP A 52 -7.68 9.25 -3.58
CA TRP A 52 -6.32 9.41 -3.05
C TRP A 52 -5.25 8.88 -4.01
N LEU A 53 -5.43 7.65 -4.51
CA LEU A 53 -4.47 7.00 -5.41
C LEU A 53 -4.27 7.83 -6.69
N LEU A 54 -5.36 8.19 -7.35
CA LEU A 54 -5.33 8.94 -8.62
C LEU A 54 -4.74 10.34 -8.44
N LYS A 55 -5.09 11.07 -7.37
CA LYS A 55 -4.49 12.38 -7.04
C LYS A 55 -2.97 12.32 -6.85
N ASN A 56 -2.45 11.17 -6.43
CA ASN A 56 -1.02 10.97 -6.19
C ASN A 56 -0.32 10.26 -7.36
N GLY A 57 -0.96 10.14 -8.52
CA GLY A 57 -0.37 9.56 -9.74
C GLY A 57 -0.33 8.03 -9.76
N ALA A 58 -1.01 7.36 -8.82
CA ALA A 58 -1.27 5.93 -8.90
C ALA A 58 -2.50 5.66 -9.76
N SER A 59 -2.76 4.39 -10.05
CA SER A 59 -3.90 3.94 -10.82
C SER A 59 -4.60 2.78 -10.14
N VAL A 60 -5.89 2.61 -10.44
CA VAL A 60 -6.72 1.56 -9.86
C VAL A 60 -7.43 0.78 -10.94
N ARG A 61 -7.64 -0.50 -10.70
CA ARG A 61 -8.52 -1.33 -11.53
C ARG A 61 -9.71 -1.77 -10.70
N TRP A 62 -10.91 -1.50 -11.21
CA TRP A 62 -12.14 -1.92 -10.56
C TRP A 62 -12.34 -3.43 -10.72
N LYS A 63 -13.02 -4.03 -9.76
CA LYS A 63 -13.41 -5.45 -9.82
C LYS A 63 -14.27 -5.71 -11.06
N GLY A 64 -13.87 -6.69 -11.87
CA GLY A 64 -14.54 -7.06 -13.12
C GLY A 64 -14.12 -6.23 -14.34
N PHE A 65 -13.20 -5.28 -14.17
CA PHE A 65 -12.64 -4.48 -15.26
C PHE A 65 -11.26 -5.01 -15.63
N SER A 66 -10.92 -4.96 -16.93
CA SER A 66 -9.60 -5.32 -17.45
C SER A 66 -8.61 -4.14 -17.38
N GLU A 67 -9.10 -2.92 -17.59
CA GLU A 67 -8.27 -1.72 -17.71
C GLU A 67 -8.07 -0.98 -16.39
N TYR A 68 -6.90 -0.37 -16.22
CA TYR A 68 -6.62 0.55 -15.12
C TYR A 68 -7.18 1.94 -15.42
N LEU A 69 -7.92 2.49 -14.46
CA LEU A 69 -8.25 3.90 -14.38
C LEU A 69 -7.02 4.67 -13.90
N LYS A 70 -6.56 5.63 -14.70
CA LYS A 70 -5.40 6.50 -14.41
C LYS A 70 -5.76 7.98 -14.28
N ASP A 71 -6.91 8.34 -14.83
CA ASP A 71 -7.37 9.71 -14.94
C ASP A 71 -8.37 9.99 -13.81
N TYR A 72 -8.03 10.96 -12.96
CA TYR A 72 -8.88 11.36 -11.85
C TYR A 72 -10.23 11.89 -12.34
N ASP A 73 -10.28 12.61 -13.45
CA ASP A 73 -11.50 13.25 -13.94
C ASP A 73 -12.50 12.23 -14.51
N LYS A 74 -12.02 11.01 -14.79
CA LYS A 74 -12.86 9.87 -15.23
C LYS A 74 -13.47 9.10 -14.06
N LEU A 75 -13.24 9.53 -12.82
CA LEU A 75 -13.91 8.98 -11.65
C LEU A 75 -15.41 9.30 -11.68
N GLN A 76 -16.21 8.31 -12.07
CA GLN A 76 -17.68 8.45 -12.23
C GLN A 76 -18.35 9.01 -10.97
N SER A 77 -19.26 9.98 -11.14
CA SER A 77 -20.00 10.60 -10.04
C SER A 77 -21.35 9.94 -9.75
N ASP A 78 -21.66 8.86 -10.45
CA ASP A 78 -22.93 8.16 -10.31
C ASP A 78 -23.00 7.35 -9.01
N GLN A 79 -24.20 6.89 -8.66
CA GLN A 79 -24.42 6.09 -7.44
C GLN A 79 -23.91 4.64 -7.58
N THR A 80 -23.19 4.33 -8.66
CA THR A 80 -22.69 2.97 -8.92
C THR A 80 -21.54 2.68 -7.95
N GLN A 81 -21.73 1.66 -7.11
CA GLN A 81 -20.72 1.22 -6.17
C GLN A 81 -19.63 0.42 -6.89
N TYR A 82 -18.44 1.01 -7.00
CA TYR A 82 -17.24 0.33 -7.47
C TYR A 82 -16.40 -0.21 -6.31
N TYR A 83 -15.67 -1.30 -6.58
CA TYR A 83 -14.73 -1.92 -5.65
C TYR A 83 -13.35 -2.01 -6.29
N ILE A 84 -12.32 -1.55 -5.60
CA ILE A 84 -10.94 -1.66 -6.09
C ILE A 84 -10.52 -3.13 -6.03
N GLN A 85 -9.99 -3.65 -7.13
CA GLN A 85 -9.39 -4.98 -7.20
C GLN A 85 -7.87 -4.91 -7.27
N ALA A 86 -7.32 -3.99 -8.05
CA ALA A 86 -5.87 -3.82 -8.14
C ALA A 86 -5.44 -2.36 -8.01
N ILE A 87 -4.26 -2.17 -7.41
CA ILE A 87 -3.59 -0.89 -7.29
C ILE A 87 -2.25 -0.98 -8.02
N ASP A 88 -2.00 -0.02 -8.91
CA ASP A 88 -0.68 0.19 -9.49
C ASP A 88 -0.17 1.58 -9.12
N GLY A 89 0.77 1.60 -8.17
CA GLY A 89 1.45 2.79 -7.65
C GLY A 89 2.74 3.15 -8.38
N THR A 90 2.96 2.66 -9.61
CA THR A 90 4.16 2.96 -10.40
C THR A 90 4.40 4.47 -10.53
N ASP A 91 5.61 4.93 -10.19
CA ASP A 91 6.03 6.33 -10.25
C ASP A 91 5.14 7.31 -9.45
N SER A 92 4.35 6.80 -8.50
CA SER A 92 3.40 7.61 -7.73
C SER A 92 4.03 8.30 -6.50
N GLY A 93 3.40 9.39 -6.08
CA GLY A 93 3.72 10.16 -4.88
C GLY A 93 3.07 9.64 -3.60
N ILE A 94 2.58 8.39 -3.59
CA ILE A 94 1.92 7.81 -2.42
C ILE A 94 2.91 7.61 -1.27
N THR A 95 2.44 7.83 -0.04
CA THR A 95 3.23 7.61 1.19
C THR A 95 2.42 6.82 2.20
N HIS A 96 3.10 6.30 3.23
CA HIS A 96 2.48 5.58 4.34
C HIS A 96 1.33 6.36 5.01
N VAL A 97 1.33 7.70 4.94
CA VAL A 97 0.29 8.56 5.51
C VAL A 97 -1.08 8.29 4.89
N GLY A 98 -1.12 7.93 3.60
CA GLY A 98 -2.36 7.64 2.89
C GLY A 98 -2.81 6.18 2.94
N PHE A 99 -1.95 5.25 3.36
CA PHE A 99 -2.29 3.83 3.43
C PHE A 99 -3.52 3.51 4.31
N PRO A 100 -3.92 4.29 5.33
CA PRO A 100 -5.18 4.06 6.01
C PRO A 100 -6.43 4.20 5.12
N TYR A 101 -6.36 4.81 3.93
CA TYR A 101 -7.44 4.74 2.92
C TYR A 101 -7.76 3.32 2.47
N LEU A 102 -6.82 2.37 2.61
CA LEU A 102 -7.05 0.96 2.32
C LEU A 102 -8.03 0.31 3.30
N VAL A 103 -8.25 0.89 4.48
CA VAL A 103 -9.17 0.34 5.48
C VAL A 103 -10.59 0.33 4.93
N GLY A 104 -11.19 -0.86 4.87
CA GLY A 104 -12.55 -1.06 4.37
C GLY A 104 -12.64 -1.40 2.89
N CYS A 105 -11.54 -1.35 2.14
CA CYS A 105 -11.48 -1.87 0.76
C CYS A 105 -11.37 -3.41 0.81
N ARG A 106 -12.44 -4.13 0.46
CA ARG A 106 -12.55 -5.58 0.73
C ARG A 106 -12.28 -6.50 -0.45
N TYR A 107 -11.78 -5.97 -1.55
CA TYR A 107 -11.58 -6.74 -2.79
C TYR A 107 -10.21 -6.54 -3.44
N ILE A 108 -9.30 -5.81 -2.78
CA ILE A 108 -7.96 -5.56 -3.30
C ILE A 108 -7.15 -6.87 -3.21
N ASP A 109 -6.83 -7.46 -4.36
CA ASP A 109 -6.09 -8.71 -4.47
C ASP A 109 -4.69 -8.54 -5.09
N GLU A 110 -4.41 -7.41 -5.75
CA GLU A 110 -3.15 -7.09 -6.41
C GLU A 110 -2.68 -5.67 -6.04
N VAL A 111 -1.43 -5.55 -5.58
CA VAL A 111 -0.79 -4.26 -5.30
C VAL A 111 0.61 -4.23 -5.92
N LYS A 112 0.86 -3.22 -6.75
CA LYS A 112 2.18 -2.92 -7.33
C LYS A 112 2.71 -1.59 -6.79
N LEU A 113 3.91 -1.62 -6.24
CA LEU A 113 4.62 -0.46 -5.69
C LEU A 113 5.99 -0.35 -6.40
N ILE A 114 6.01 0.37 -7.51
CA ILE A 114 7.18 0.44 -8.40
C ILE A 114 7.69 1.87 -8.44
N ARG A 115 8.98 2.09 -8.13
CA ARG A 115 9.61 3.42 -8.12
C ARG A 115 8.87 4.47 -7.26
N CYS A 116 8.14 4.04 -6.21
CA CYS A 116 7.48 4.94 -5.26
C CYS A 116 8.54 5.65 -4.39
N ARG A 117 9.00 6.83 -4.81
CA ARG A 117 10.14 7.56 -4.20
C ARG A 117 9.99 7.80 -2.69
N TYR A 118 8.76 8.05 -2.23
CA TYR A 118 8.44 8.42 -0.85
C TYR A 118 7.87 7.26 -0.03
N LEU A 119 8.03 6.02 -0.51
CA LEU A 119 7.63 4.81 0.18
C LEU A 119 8.75 4.32 1.12
N TYR A 120 8.47 4.33 2.42
CA TYR A 120 9.39 3.89 3.47
C TYR A 120 8.86 2.63 4.18
N ASN A 121 9.69 2.00 5.01
CA ASN A 121 9.33 0.81 5.80
C ASN A 121 7.99 0.93 6.53
N ALA A 122 7.63 2.13 7.01
CA ALA A 122 6.36 2.39 7.70
C ALA A 122 5.11 2.06 6.87
N ALA A 123 5.20 2.04 5.54
CA ALA A 123 4.07 1.72 4.67
C ALA A 123 3.74 0.22 4.66
N LEU A 124 4.75 -0.65 4.72
CA LEU A 124 4.58 -2.09 4.51
C LEU A 124 3.72 -2.79 5.58
N PRO A 125 3.83 -2.46 6.89
CA PRO A 125 2.91 -2.98 7.89
C PRO A 125 1.45 -2.58 7.63
N LEU A 126 1.22 -1.39 7.07
CA LEU A 126 -0.13 -0.85 6.85
C LEU A 126 -0.90 -1.59 5.74
N LEU A 127 -0.22 -2.35 4.89
CA LEU A 127 -0.86 -3.30 3.96
C LEU A 127 -1.68 -4.37 4.69
N SER A 128 -1.51 -4.54 6.01
CA SER A 128 -2.38 -5.41 6.81
C SER A 128 -3.86 -5.02 6.74
N ALA A 129 -4.18 -3.78 6.34
CA ALA A 129 -5.55 -3.32 6.11
C ALA A 129 -6.31 -4.17 5.06
N VAL A 130 -5.58 -4.79 4.12
CA VAL A 130 -6.11 -5.66 3.05
C VAL A 130 -5.55 -7.09 3.14
N LYS A 131 -5.05 -7.50 4.31
CA LYS A 131 -4.40 -8.81 4.51
C LYS A 131 -5.28 -10.01 4.13
N ASP A 132 -6.60 -9.85 4.25
CA ASP A 132 -7.56 -10.93 4.04
C ASP A 132 -7.84 -11.15 2.55
N THR A 133 -7.51 -10.19 1.68
CA THR A 133 -7.82 -10.22 0.25
C THR A 133 -6.58 -10.14 -0.64
N LEU A 134 -5.49 -9.54 -0.16
CA LEU A 134 -4.27 -9.34 -0.94
C LEU A 134 -3.56 -10.67 -1.24
N THR A 135 -3.39 -10.97 -2.53
CA THR A 135 -2.76 -12.21 -3.01
C THR A 135 -1.48 -11.98 -3.80
N ILE A 136 -1.34 -10.83 -4.46
CA ILE A 136 -0.18 -10.47 -5.28
C ILE A 136 0.37 -9.14 -4.77
N LEU A 137 1.65 -9.14 -4.39
CA LEU A 137 2.38 -7.93 -4.01
C LEU A 137 3.70 -7.84 -4.78
N GLU A 138 3.87 -6.75 -5.51
CA GLU A 138 5.12 -6.41 -6.18
C GLU A 138 5.69 -5.12 -5.60
N ILE A 139 6.95 -5.15 -5.17
CA ILE A 139 7.69 -3.98 -4.71
C ILE A 139 8.98 -3.90 -5.52
N LYS A 140 9.12 -2.86 -6.34
CA LYS A 140 10.27 -2.72 -7.24
C LYS A 140 10.86 -1.32 -7.17
N GLU A 141 12.20 -1.23 -7.14
CA GLU A 141 12.94 0.03 -7.17
C GLU A 141 12.54 1.07 -6.08
N CYS A 142 11.91 0.61 -4.99
CA CYS A 142 11.52 1.44 -3.84
C CYS A 142 12.72 1.61 -2.89
N LYS A 143 13.59 2.57 -3.22
CA LYS A 143 14.94 2.73 -2.62
C LYS A 143 14.98 2.98 -1.11
N SER A 144 13.87 3.29 -0.45
CA SER A 144 13.85 3.54 1.00
C SER A 144 13.36 2.34 1.82
N ILE A 145 13.04 1.21 1.16
CA ILE A 145 12.70 -0.05 1.81
C ILE A 145 13.96 -0.81 2.20
N THR A 146 13.94 -1.42 3.38
CA THR A 146 15.03 -2.25 3.90
C THR A 146 14.52 -3.61 4.39
N ASP A 147 15.42 -4.49 4.84
CA ASP A 147 15.07 -5.80 5.40
C ASP A 147 13.99 -5.69 6.51
N GLN A 148 14.04 -4.64 7.33
CA GLN A 148 13.06 -4.41 8.40
C GLN A 148 11.64 -4.19 7.87
N GLY A 149 11.47 -3.42 6.80
CA GLY A 149 10.16 -3.21 6.18
C GLY A 149 9.65 -4.51 5.57
N VAL A 150 10.49 -5.24 4.85
CA VAL A 150 10.09 -6.49 4.21
C VAL A 150 9.66 -7.56 5.24
N ARG A 151 10.34 -7.64 6.39
CA ARG A 151 9.95 -8.56 7.47
C ARG A 151 8.53 -8.35 7.97
N SER A 152 7.96 -7.15 7.88
CA SER A 152 6.58 -6.92 8.31
C SER A 152 5.53 -7.61 7.42
N LEU A 153 5.91 -7.97 6.19
CA LEU A 153 5.01 -8.62 5.22
C LEU A 153 4.64 -10.06 5.61
N LYS A 154 5.33 -10.66 6.59
CA LYS A 154 5.03 -12.00 7.15
C LYS A 154 3.59 -12.16 7.64
N ASN A 155 2.88 -11.07 7.91
CA ASN A 155 1.50 -11.06 8.38
C ASN A 155 0.46 -11.19 7.26
N LEU A 156 0.87 -11.05 5.99
CA LEU A 156 -0.01 -11.14 4.83
C LEU A 156 -0.20 -12.59 4.40
N LYS A 157 -0.88 -13.38 5.24
CA LYS A 157 -0.96 -14.85 5.12
C LYS A 157 -1.64 -15.36 3.84
N ASN A 158 -2.41 -14.52 3.16
CA ASN A 158 -3.10 -14.86 1.91
C ASN A 158 -2.28 -14.55 0.64
N LEU A 159 -1.05 -14.02 0.79
CA LEU A 159 -0.17 -13.81 -0.36
C LEU A 159 0.15 -15.15 -1.04
N LYS A 160 0.00 -15.14 -2.36
CA LYS A 160 0.37 -16.23 -3.29
C LYS A 160 1.61 -15.88 -4.08
N ALA A 161 1.85 -14.60 -4.33
CA ALA A 161 3.05 -14.11 -5.00
C ALA A 161 3.58 -12.84 -4.30
N LEU A 162 4.85 -12.88 -3.92
CA LEU A 162 5.59 -11.74 -3.40
C LEU A 162 6.85 -11.55 -4.25
N LYS A 163 6.91 -10.44 -4.99
CA LYS A 163 8.07 -10.06 -5.79
C LYS A 163 8.69 -8.79 -5.22
N ILE A 164 9.96 -8.87 -4.86
CA ILE A 164 10.74 -7.73 -4.40
C ILE A 164 12.03 -7.66 -5.20
N THR A 165 12.17 -6.62 -6.01
CA THR A 165 13.23 -6.51 -7.01
C THR A 165 13.89 -5.14 -6.98
N ASP A 166 15.20 -5.09 -7.21
CA ASP A 166 15.97 -3.83 -7.34
C ASP A 166 15.88 -2.94 -6.08
N ILE A 167 15.88 -3.56 -4.88
CA ILE A 167 15.89 -2.84 -3.60
C ILE A 167 17.33 -2.81 -3.05
N PRO A 168 18.04 -1.67 -3.12
CA PRO A 168 19.48 -1.60 -2.84
C PRO A 168 19.85 -1.83 -1.37
N TYR A 169 18.91 -1.67 -0.44
CA TYR A 169 19.15 -1.81 1.00
C TYR A 169 18.61 -3.11 1.59
N LEU A 170 18.35 -4.14 0.75
CA LEU A 170 18.17 -5.51 1.22
C LEU A 170 19.52 -6.19 1.35
N LYS A 171 20.06 -6.19 2.57
CA LYS A 171 21.42 -6.67 2.83
C LYS A 171 21.49 -8.18 2.95
N ASP A 172 20.51 -8.80 3.60
CA ASP A 172 20.50 -10.24 3.89
C ASP A 172 19.30 -10.93 3.23
N LYS A 173 19.33 -10.97 1.89
CA LYS A 173 18.28 -11.58 1.08
C LYS A 173 18.08 -13.06 1.41
N ALA A 174 19.13 -13.79 1.79
CA ALA A 174 19.05 -15.21 2.10
C ALA A 174 18.29 -15.49 3.41
N SER A 175 18.64 -14.78 4.49
CA SER A 175 17.92 -14.89 5.75
C SER A 175 16.48 -14.39 5.62
N LEU A 176 16.29 -13.26 4.94
CA LEU A 176 14.96 -12.70 4.69
C LEU A 176 14.07 -13.65 3.90
N ARG A 177 14.61 -14.31 2.86
CA ARG A 177 13.89 -15.34 2.09
C ARG A 177 13.46 -16.49 2.98
N ARG A 178 14.35 -17.02 3.82
CA ARG A 178 14.05 -18.13 4.74
C ARG A 178 12.92 -17.76 5.70
N GLU A 179 13.06 -16.60 6.34
CA GLU A 179 12.08 -16.04 7.27
C GLU A 179 10.68 -15.83 6.62
N LEU A 180 10.64 -15.43 5.34
CA LEU A 180 9.39 -15.23 4.61
C LEU A 180 8.77 -16.57 4.19
N ILE A 181 9.56 -17.54 3.70
CA ILE A 181 9.08 -18.88 3.33
C ILE A 181 8.45 -19.58 4.54
N GLU A 182 9.10 -19.51 5.69
CA GLU A 182 8.58 -20.07 6.94
C GLU A 182 7.23 -19.43 7.33
N ALA A 183 7.12 -18.11 7.19
CA ALA A 183 5.90 -17.39 7.55
C ALA A 183 4.77 -17.49 6.52
N LEU A 184 5.10 -17.71 5.24
CA LEU A 184 4.22 -17.68 4.08
C LEU A 184 4.46 -18.93 3.19
N PRO A 185 4.19 -20.14 3.70
CA PRO A 185 4.57 -21.39 3.04
C PRO A 185 3.90 -21.62 1.67
N ASN A 186 2.76 -20.98 1.42
CA ASN A 186 2.01 -21.08 0.17
C ASN A 186 2.28 -19.91 -0.81
N CYS A 187 3.28 -19.08 -0.52
CA CYS A 187 3.62 -17.90 -1.31
C CYS A 187 4.88 -18.14 -2.14
N THR A 188 4.80 -17.88 -3.44
CA THR A 188 5.98 -17.80 -4.31
C THR A 188 6.72 -16.49 -4.03
N ILE A 189 7.94 -16.60 -3.52
CA ILE A 189 8.77 -15.47 -3.11
C ILE A 189 9.95 -15.28 -4.09
N GLU A 190 10.02 -14.12 -4.72
CA GLU A 190 11.14 -13.66 -5.55
C GLU A 190 11.80 -12.45 -4.87
N LEU A 191 13.07 -12.59 -4.48
CA LEU A 191 13.88 -11.50 -3.91
C LEU A 191 15.13 -11.33 -4.78
N THR A 192 15.17 -10.28 -5.59
CA THR A 192 16.24 -10.04 -6.58
C THR A 192 16.93 -8.71 -6.40
#